data_AF-A0A6G6GJA3-F1
#
_entry.id   AF-A0A6G6GJA3-F1
#
_cell.length_a   1.000
_cell.length_b   1.000
_cell.length_c   1.000
_cell.angle_alpha   90.00
_cell.angle_beta   90.00
_cell.angle_gamma   90.00
#
_symmetry.space_group_name_H-M   'P 1'
#
loop_
_entity.id
_entity.type
_entity.pdbx_description
1 polymer ?
#
loop_
_entity_poly.entity_id
_entity_poly.type
_entity_poly.pdbx_seq_one_letter_code
_entity_poly.pdbx_strand_id
1 'polypeptide(L)'
;MNKTFVIILIFFLILIGCNRKQHKVDKIQKAKIEIYLPKERIVSKDGSELLNDWNFRKELKKDSSSILLNDYHLKYARYDSITHNIIYAGSFSATENDLPSTPFIYDNEILGFDFETSEIIISASGVEKLWSLQPNMNFSRQFILTADRKPILTGYFYSIYSSSYVKHFYIVYNSGYEGVEKPEFKDENFKIEYNPESEFNWELEKYDFKKIDEFYDAFEKSGKIAK
;
A
#
# COMPACT_ATOMS: atom_id res chain seq x y z
N MET A 1 13.41 53.18 -50.01
CA MET A 1 13.05 52.44 -48.78
C MET A 1 13.30 53.36 -47.60
N ASN A 2 12.27 53.67 -46.81
CA ASN A 2 12.36 54.71 -45.78
C ASN A 2 13.25 54.21 -44.62
N LYS A 3 14.26 54.98 -44.20
CA LYS A 3 15.24 54.55 -43.18
C LYS A 3 14.55 54.16 -41.86
N THR A 4 13.44 54.80 -41.55
CA THR A 4 12.59 54.50 -40.39
C THR A 4 11.97 53.10 -40.46
N PHE A 5 11.62 52.63 -41.66
CA PHE A 5 11.01 51.31 -41.86
C PHE A 5 12.02 50.17 -41.61
N VAL A 6 13.29 50.39 -41.98
CA VAL A 6 14.37 49.41 -41.77
C VAL A 6 14.69 49.26 -40.27
N ILE A 7 14.68 50.37 -39.52
CA ILE A 7 14.93 50.36 -38.08
C ILE A 7 13.82 49.62 -37.32
N ILE A 8 12.55 49.84 -37.70
CA ILE A 8 11.40 49.14 -37.09
C ILE A 8 11.47 47.63 -37.37
N LEU A 9 11.86 47.23 -38.59
CA LEU A 9 11.99 45.83 -38.97
C LEU A 9 13.09 45.11 -38.18
N ILE A 10 14.24 45.77 -37.97
CA ILE A 10 15.35 45.22 -37.17
C ILE A 10 14.93 45.08 -35.70
N PHE A 11 14.18 46.05 -35.16
CA PHE A 11 13.69 45.98 -33.77
C PHE A 11 12.69 44.83 -33.57
N PHE A 12 11.83 44.55 -34.55
CA PHE A 12 10.89 43.43 -34.51
C PHE A 12 11.60 42.07 -34.59
N LEU A 13 12.68 41.96 -35.36
CA LEU A 13 13.47 40.73 -35.48
C LEU A 13 14.23 40.39 -34.19
N ILE A 14 14.64 41.40 -33.40
CA ILE A 14 15.28 41.20 -32.09
C ILE A 14 14.26 40.68 -31.05
N LEU A 15 13.00 41.11 -31.13
CA LEU A 15 11.93 40.65 -30.23
C LEU A 15 11.50 39.19 -30.48
N ILE A 16 11.63 38.69 -31.71
CA ILE A 16 11.32 37.29 -32.06
C ILE A 16 12.50 36.35 -31.73
N GLY A 17 13.73 36.88 -31.65
CA GLY A 17 14.94 36.11 -31.36
C GLY A 17 15.13 35.69 -29.89
N CYS A 18 14.30 36.20 -28.97
CA CYS A 18 14.35 35.89 -27.54
C CYS A 18 13.25 34.91 -27.10
N ASN A 19 12.88 33.93 -27.94
CA ASN A 19 12.27 32.70 -27.43
C ASN A 19 13.35 31.82 -26.83
N ARG A 20 13.74 32.23 -25.61
CA ARG A 20 14.11 31.42 -24.45
C ARG A 20 14.27 29.95 -24.83
N LYS A 21 15.51 29.53 -25.08
CA LYS A 21 15.94 28.18 -24.68
C LYS A 21 15.71 28.12 -23.18
N GLN A 22 14.48 27.83 -22.77
CA GLN A 22 14.23 27.26 -21.46
C GLN A 22 15.14 26.05 -21.43
N HIS A 23 16.15 26.12 -20.58
CA HIS A 23 16.73 24.97 -19.95
C HIS A 23 15.57 24.04 -19.54
N LYS A 24 15.20 23.11 -20.42
CA LYS A 24 14.80 21.78 -19.99
C LYS A 24 16.05 21.17 -19.37
N VAL A 25 16.38 21.62 -18.18
CA VAL A 25 16.78 20.66 -17.16
C VAL A 25 15.49 19.88 -16.98
N ASP A 26 15.38 18.77 -17.71
CA ASP A 26 14.38 17.77 -17.42
C ASP A 26 14.62 17.42 -15.95
N LYS A 27 13.88 18.08 -15.04
CA LYS A 27 13.73 17.59 -13.68
C LYS A 27 13.13 16.23 -13.90
N ILE A 28 13.97 15.20 -13.87
CA ILE A 28 13.54 13.81 -13.78
C ILE A 28 12.57 13.83 -12.61
N GLN A 29 11.28 13.78 -12.91
CA GLN A 29 10.26 13.80 -11.90
C GLN A 29 10.39 12.45 -11.21
N LYS A 30 11.00 12.47 -10.03
CA LYS A 30 11.13 11.29 -9.19
C LYS A 30 9.74 10.73 -8.97
N ALA A 31 9.59 9.42 -9.16
CA ALA A 31 8.33 8.73 -8.91
C ALA A 31 7.88 9.01 -7.48
N LYS A 32 6.58 9.27 -7.29
CA LYS A 32 6.01 9.47 -5.97
C LYS A 32 5.59 8.13 -5.38
N ILE A 33 6.19 7.75 -4.27
CA ILE A 33 5.83 6.55 -3.52
C ILE A 33 4.81 6.93 -2.46
N GLU A 34 3.65 6.31 -2.45
CA GLU A 34 2.55 6.70 -1.54
C GLU A 34 1.81 5.45 -1.06
N ILE A 35 1.29 5.48 0.17
CA ILE A 35 0.42 4.41 0.70
C ILE A 35 -1.01 4.94 0.81
N TYR A 36 -1.95 4.17 0.27
CA TYR A 36 -3.37 4.43 0.32
C TYR A 36 -4.09 3.37 1.17
N LEU A 37 -5.15 3.79 1.86
CA LEU A 37 -6.21 2.90 2.31
C LEU A 37 -7.28 2.86 1.21
N PRO A 38 -7.73 1.69 0.75
CA PRO A 38 -8.71 1.61 -0.33
C PRO A 38 -10.05 2.23 0.09
N LYS A 39 -10.81 2.77 -0.88
CA LYS A 39 -12.16 3.35 -0.64
C LYS A 39 -13.10 2.36 0.03
N GLU A 40 -13.03 1.10 -0.39
CA GLU A 40 -13.75 -0.02 0.17
C GLU A 40 -12.81 -1.22 0.32
N ARG A 41 -13.17 -2.19 1.17
CA ARG A 41 -12.40 -3.44 1.24
C ARG A 41 -12.49 -4.17 -0.09
N ILE A 42 -11.33 -4.52 -0.64
CA ILE A 42 -11.21 -5.31 -1.86
C ILE A 42 -11.31 -6.79 -1.46
N VAL A 43 -12.12 -7.53 -2.20
CA VAL A 43 -12.32 -8.96 -2.01
C VAL A 43 -11.04 -9.74 -2.28
N SER A 44 -10.75 -10.73 -1.41
CA SER A 44 -9.64 -11.67 -1.60
C SER A 44 -9.84 -12.52 -2.85
N LYS A 45 -8.75 -12.75 -3.59
CA LYS A 45 -8.67 -13.69 -4.71
C LYS A 45 -8.45 -15.13 -4.25
N ASP A 46 -8.01 -15.32 -3.02
CA ASP A 46 -7.78 -16.64 -2.45
C ASP A 46 -9.08 -17.23 -1.91
N GLY A 47 -9.33 -18.50 -2.23
CA GLY A 47 -10.48 -19.27 -1.75
C GLY A 47 -11.80 -18.98 -2.49
N SER A 48 -12.84 -19.71 -2.10
CA SER A 48 -14.20 -19.58 -2.60
C SER A 48 -15.03 -18.63 -1.72
N GLU A 49 -16.14 -18.10 -2.24
CA GLU A 49 -17.11 -17.39 -1.41
C GLU A 49 -17.67 -18.32 -0.32
N LEU A 50 -17.64 -17.88 0.95
CA LEU A 50 -18.06 -18.67 2.11
C LEU A 50 -19.39 -19.38 1.89
N LEU A 51 -20.42 -18.63 1.49
CA LEU A 51 -21.75 -19.21 1.30
C LEU A 51 -21.86 -20.03 0.03
N ASN A 52 -20.97 -19.95 -0.94
CA ASN A 52 -21.06 -20.83 -2.11
C ASN A 52 -20.36 -22.17 -1.87
N ASP A 53 -19.57 -22.27 -0.80
CA ASP A 53 -18.86 -23.49 -0.44
C ASP A 53 -19.75 -24.50 0.30
N TRP A 54 -19.87 -25.70 -0.27
CA TRP A 54 -20.68 -26.77 0.30
C TRP A 54 -20.13 -27.29 1.64
N ASN A 55 -18.81 -27.37 1.78
CA ASN A 55 -18.17 -27.87 3.00
C ASN A 55 -18.42 -26.89 4.14
N PHE A 56 -18.25 -25.58 3.88
CA PHE A 56 -18.54 -24.55 4.87
C PHE A 56 -20.01 -24.56 5.31
N ARG A 57 -20.97 -24.69 4.37
CA ARG A 57 -22.40 -24.82 4.71
C ARG A 57 -22.69 -26.04 5.60
N LYS A 58 -21.96 -27.14 5.40
CA LYS A 58 -22.12 -28.36 6.18
C LYS A 58 -21.55 -28.20 7.60
N GLU A 59 -20.47 -27.46 7.75
CA GLU A 59 -19.86 -27.12 9.04
C GLU A 59 -20.73 -26.16 9.85
N LEU A 60 -21.26 -25.09 9.23
CA LEU A 60 -22.19 -24.16 9.88
C LEU A 60 -23.43 -24.84 10.47
N LYS A 61 -23.93 -25.90 9.81
CA LYS A 61 -25.08 -26.67 10.29
C LYS A 61 -24.76 -27.56 11.50
N LYS A 62 -23.49 -27.90 11.72
CA LYS A 62 -23.05 -28.77 12.82
C LYS A 62 -22.73 -27.97 14.09
N ASP A 63 -22.25 -26.74 13.93
CA ASP A 63 -21.87 -25.86 15.04
C ASP A 63 -22.37 -24.43 14.80
N SER A 64 -23.70 -24.29 14.79
CA SER A 64 -24.38 -23.01 14.60
C SER A 64 -24.13 -21.98 15.72
N SER A 65 -23.41 -22.36 16.78
CA SER A 65 -23.13 -21.54 17.96
C SER A 65 -21.78 -20.83 17.95
N SER A 66 -20.80 -21.25 17.14
CA SER A 66 -19.41 -20.81 17.27
C SER A 66 -18.95 -19.73 16.29
N ILE A 67 -19.63 -19.53 15.16
CA ILE A 67 -19.22 -18.55 14.14
C ILE A 67 -20.26 -17.43 14.02
N LEU A 68 -19.98 -16.29 14.68
CA LEU A 68 -20.73 -15.05 14.50
C LEU A 68 -20.41 -14.42 13.13
N LEU A 69 -20.91 -15.00 12.05
CA LEU A 69 -20.86 -14.40 10.72
C LEU A 69 -21.89 -13.28 10.63
N ASN A 70 -21.41 -12.04 10.53
CA ASN A 70 -22.24 -10.93 10.08
C ASN A 70 -22.09 -10.74 8.55
N ASP A 71 -22.89 -9.85 7.98
CA ASP A 71 -22.87 -9.54 6.54
C ASP A 71 -21.48 -9.16 6.02
N TYR A 72 -20.65 -8.53 6.86
CA TYR A 72 -19.27 -8.19 6.50
C TYR A 72 -18.41 -9.44 6.31
N HIS A 73 -18.56 -10.43 7.20
CA HIS A 73 -17.85 -11.70 7.05
C HIS A 73 -18.32 -12.44 5.81
N LEU A 74 -19.63 -12.53 5.59
CA LEU A 74 -20.20 -13.18 4.41
C LEU A 74 -19.73 -12.53 3.10
N LYS A 75 -19.57 -11.21 3.08
CA LYS A 75 -19.11 -10.46 1.90
C LYS A 75 -17.63 -10.70 1.60
N TYR A 76 -16.76 -10.58 2.60
CA TYR A 76 -15.31 -10.43 2.37
C TYR A 76 -14.46 -11.63 2.74
N ALA A 77 -14.90 -12.49 3.66
CA ALA A 77 -14.16 -13.68 3.98
C ALA A 77 -14.37 -14.74 2.88
N ARG A 78 -13.36 -15.60 2.75
CA ARG A 78 -13.31 -16.67 1.76
C ARG A 78 -13.03 -17.98 2.46
N TYR A 79 -13.34 -19.09 1.81
CA TYR A 79 -13.08 -20.42 2.33
C TYR A 79 -11.99 -21.08 1.49
N ASP A 80 -10.94 -21.55 2.14
CA ASP A 80 -9.93 -22.38 1.52
C ASP A 80 -10.40 -23.83 1.56
N SER A 81 -10.91 -24.35 0.45
CA SER A 81 -11.42 -25.73 0.39
C SER A 81 -10.31 -26.80 0.54
N ILE A 82 -9.03 -26.42 0.45
CA ILE A 82 -7.91 -27.34 0.59
C ILE A 82 -7.54 -27.46 2.07
N THR A 83 -7.30 -26.32 2.73
CA THR A 83 -6.93 -26.29 4.16
C THR A 83 -8.13 -26.30 5.11
N HIS A 84 -9.34 -26.17 4.57
CA HIS A 84 -10.61 -26.09 5.31
C HIS A 84 -10.66 -24.88 6.28
N ASN A 85 -9.91 -23.82 5.98
CA ASN A 85 -9.82 -22.62 6.82
C ASN A 85 -10.55 -21.42 6.21
N ILE A 86 -11.05 -20.52 7.07
CA ILE A 86 -11.58 -19.22 6.64
C ILE A 86 -10.42 -18.26 6.41
N ILE A 87 -10.35 -17.69 5.21
CA ILE A 87 -9.42 -16.64 4.83
C ILE A 87 -10.10 -15.30 5.04
N TYR A 88 -9.63 -14.54 6.03
CA TYR A 88 -10.11 -13.19 6.27
C TYR A 88 -9.28 -12.11 5.56
N ALA A 89 -7.97 -12.32 5.41
CA ALA A 89 -7.02 -11.38 4.83
C ALA A 89 -6.10 -12.08 3.80
N GLY A 90 -6.67 -12.50 2.68
CA GLY A 90 -5.93 -13.10 1.57
C GLY A 90 -5.45 -12.09 0.51
N SER A 91 -4.79 -12.60 -0.52
CA SER A 91 -4.26 -11.79 -1.62
C SER A 91 -5.37 -11.02 -2.35
N PHE A 92 -5.07 -9.78 -2.77
CA PHE A 92 -5.99 -8.96 -3.55
C PHE A 92 -5.23 -8.08 -4.55
N SER A 93 -5.92 -7.65 -5.60
CA SER A 93 -5.37 -6.69 -6.56
C SER A 93 -6.20 -5.42 -6.57
N ALA A 94 -5.50 -4.30 -6.60
CA ALA A 94 -6.09 -2.98 -6.66
C ALA A 94 -5.78 -2.31 -7.99
N THR A 95 -6.60 -1.33 -8.33
CA THR A 95 -6.47 -0.43 -9.46
C THR A 95 -6.50 1.02 -8.96
N GLU A 96 -6.18 1.98 -9.82
CA GLU A 96 -6.30 3.41 -9.47
C GLU A 96 -7.71 3.82 -9.03
N ASN A 97 -8.74 3.13 -9.53
CA ASN A 97 -10.14 3.41 -9.18
C ASN A 97 -10.45 3.08 -7.71
N ASP A 98 -9.71 2.15 -7.10
CA ASP A 98 -9.87 1.76 -5.70
C ASP A 98 -9.25 2.79 -4.74
N LEU A 99 -8.43 3.70 -5.26
CA LEU A 99 -7.70 4.70 -4.47
C LEU A 99 -8.56 5.94 -4.17
N PRO A 100 -8.57 6.44 -2.93
CA PRO A 100 -9.11 7.77 -2.64
C PRO A 100 -8.29 8.88 -3.31
N SER A 101 -8.77 10.12 -3.22
CA SER A 101 -8.11 11.29 -3.81
C SER A 101 -6.78 11.62 -3.16
N THR A 102 -6.65 11.36 -1.86
CA THR A 102 -5.45 11.66 -1.07
C THR A 102 -4.84 10.38 -0.49
N PRO A 103 -3.51 10.26 -0.44
CA PRO A 103 -2.87 9.13 0.21
C PRO A 103 -3.04 9.20 1.73
N PHE A 104 -2.91 8.04 2.35
CA PHE A 104 -2.82 7.93 3.80
C PHE A 104 -1.41 8.33 4.27
N ILE A 105 -0.37 7.71 3.69
CA ILE A 105 1.03 8.11 3.86
C ILE A 105 1.52 8.74 2.56
N TYR A 106 1.98 9.99 2.63
CA TYR A 106 2.47 10.77 1.50
C TYR A 106 3.91 10.40 1.15
N ASP A 107 4.34 10.79 -0.05
CA ASP A 107 5.70 10.55 -0.52
C ASP A 107 6.78 11.10 0.41
N ASN A 108 6.63 12.30 0.94
CA ASN A 108 7.60 12.87 1.88
C ASN A 108 7.64 12.15 3.24
N GLU A 109 6.69 11.27 3.53
CA GLU A 109 6.63 10.46 4.75
C GLU A 109 7.21 9.05 4.55
N ILE A 110 7.53 8.67 3.31
CA ILE A 110 8.24 7.43 2.98
C ILE A 110 9.68 7.81 2.68
N LEU A 111 10.57 7.54 3.62
CA LEU A 111 11.97 7.93 3.57
C LEU A 111 12.80 6.98 2.70
N GLY A 112 12.43 5.70 2.67
CA GLY A 112 13.13 4.70 1.87
C GLY A 112 12.55 3.30 2.02
N PHE A 113 13.09 2.37 1.23
CA PHE A 113 12.92 0.94 1.43
C PHE A 113 14.28 0.25 1.38
N ASP A 114 14.59 -0.53 2.41
CA ASP A 114 15.78 -1.38 2.47
C ASP A 114 15.41 -2.78 1.97
N PHE A 115 15.95 -3.14 0.80
CA PHE A 115 15.73 -4.45 0.18
C PHE A 115 16.46 -5.60 0.89
N GLU A 116 17.49 -5.31 1.68
CA GLU A 116 18.25 -6.30 2.44
C GLU A 116 17.56 -6.69 3.75
N THR A 117 16.78 -5.79 4.36
CA THR A 117 15.99 -6.11 5.56
C THR A 117 14.49 -6.24 5.27
N SER A 118 14.06 -5.86 4.06
CA SER A 118 12.64 -5.77 3.67
C SER A 118 11.87 -4.75 4.51
N GLU A 119 12.52 -3.65 4.86
CA GLU A 119 11.97 -2.61 5.74
C GLU A 119 11.61 -1.35 4.96
N ILE A 120 10.38 -0.85 5.16
CA ILE A 120 9.99 0.49 4.72
C ILE A 120 10.26 1.48 5.85
N ILE A 121 10.98 2.56 5.54
CA ILE A 121 11.34 3.61 6.49
C ILE A 121 10.28 4.71 6.40
N ILE A 122 9.55 4.94 7.49
CA ILE A 122 8.45 5.90 7.57
C ILE A 122 8.85 7.04 8.51
N SER A 123 8.54 8.28 8.13
CA SER A 123 8.81 9.45 8.96
C SER A 123 7.95 9.46 10.22
N ALA A 124 8.35 10.21 11.24
CA ALA A 124 7.60 10.39 12.48
C ALA A 124 6.10 10.75 12.26
N SER A 125 5.79 11.60 11.26
CA SER A 125 4.40 11.95 10.95
C SER A 125 3.63 10.81 10.29
N GLY A 126 4.30 9.96 9.51
CA GLY A 126 3.69 8.73 8.98
C GLY A 126 3.46 7.68 10.08
N VAL A 127 4.40 7.56 11.03
CA VAL A 127 4.25 6.69 12.21
C VAL A 127 3.07 7.11 13.06
N GLU A 128 2.88 8.41 13.28
CA GLU A 128 1.71 8.95 13.98
C GLU A 128 0.40 8.50 13.33
N LYS A 129 0.32 8.51 12.00
CA LYS A 129 -0.86 8.05 11.27
C LYS A 129 -1.09 6.56 11.45
N LEU A 130 -0.04 5.75 11.34
CA LEU A 130 -0.14 4.30 11.59
C LEU A 130 -0.61 4.02 13.02
N TRP A 131 -0.07 4.74 14.01
CA TRP A 131 -0.51 4.62 15.40
C TRP A 131 -2.00 4.98 15.57
N SER A 132 -2.48 6.00 14.86
CA SER A 132 -3.90 6.40 14.89
C SER A 132 -4.85 5.41 14.19
N LEU A 133 -4.32 4.43 13.45
CA LEU A 133 -5.12 3.50 12.66
C LEU A 133 -5.81 2.48 13.57
N GLN A 134 -7.14 2.56 13.65
CA GLN A 134 -7.91 1.60 14.44
C GLN A 134 -7.77 0.18 13.89
N PRO A 135 -7.41 -0.79 14.76
CA PRO A 135 -7.20 -2.18 14.38
C PRO A 135 -8.51 -2.79 13.87
N ASN A 136 -8.41 -3.70 12.90
CA ASN A 136 -9.52 -4.53 12.47
C ASN A 136 -9.18 -5.99 12.78
N MET A 137 -9.71 -6.47 13.90
CA MET A 137 -9.25 -7.71 14.57
C MET A 137 -9.29 -8.94 13.67
N ASN A 138 -10.31 -9.09 12.83
CA ASN A 138 -10.47 -10.27 11.97
C ASN A 138 -9.99 -10.05 10.54
N PHE A 139 -9.92 -8.81 10.05
CA PHE A 139 -9.72 -8.58 8.61
C PHE A 139 -8.45 -7.80 8.30
N SER A 140 -7.79 -7.28 9.33
CA SER A 140 -6.71 -6.30 9.22
C SER A 140 -7.12 -5.11 8.34
N ARG A 141 -6.24 -4.11 8.19
CA ARG A 141 -6.52 -2.96 7.32
C ARG A 141 -5.75 -3.11 6.03
N GLN A 142 -6.43 -3.15 4.88
CA GLN A 142 -5.76 -3.20 3.58
C GLN A 142 -4.99 -1.91 3.32
N PHE A 143 -3.81 -2.03 2.75
CA PHE A 143 -3.06 -0.92 2.17
C PHE A 143 -2.72 -1.21 0.70
N ILE A 144 -2.57 -0.13 -0.06
CA ILE A 144 -2.08 -0.16 -1.44
C ILE A 144 -0.89 0.79 -1.51
N LEU A 145 0.30 0.24 -1.72
CA LEU A 145 1.50 1.02 -2.02
C LEU A 145 1.50 1.31 -3.52
N THR A 146 1.79 2.56 -3.87
CA THR A 146 1.73 3.04 -5.24
C THR A 146 3.01 3.76 -5.63
N ALA A 147 3.28 3.78 -6.93
CA ALA A 147 4.22 4.70 -7.59
C ALA A 147 3.43 5.56 -8.58
N ASP A 148 3.42 6.88 -8.37
CA ASP A 148 2.62 7.82 -9.18
C ASP A 148 1.15 7.38 -9.29
N ARG A 149 0.57 6.95 -8.16
CA ARG A 149 -0.77 6.36 -8.01
C ARG A 149 -0.99 5.00 -8.68
N LYS A 150 -0.05 4.47 -9.46
CA LYS A 150 -0.13 3.09 -9.97
C LYS A 150 0.18 2.12 -8.82
N PRO A 151 -0.71 1.16 -8.47
CA PRO A 151 -0.41 0.13 -7.47
C PRO A 151 0.83 -0.68 -7.84
N ILE A 152 1.74 -0.86 -6.87
CA ILE A 152 2.97 -1.66 -7.00
C ILE A 152 3.08 -2.76 -5.95
N LEU A 153 2.37 -2.62 -4.81
CA LEU A 153 2.25 -3.65 -3.79
C LEU A 153 0.90 -3.50 -3.07
N THR A 154 0.26 -4.61 -2.78
CA THR A 154 -0.92 -4.66 -1.91
C THR A 154 -0.58 -5.46 -0.67
N GLY A 155 -1.18 -5.11 0.47
CA GLY A 155 -0.94 -5.81 1.72
C GLY A 155 -1.87 -5.36 2.83
N TYR A 156 -1.51 -5.71 4.05
CA TYR A 156 -2.28 -5.43 5.25
C TYR A 156 -1.45 -4.76 6.33
N PHE A 157 -1.99 -3.74 6.99
CA PHE A 157 -1.54 -3.33 8.31
C PHE A 157 -2.11 -4.31 9.33
N TYR A 158 -1.23 -5.12 9.89
CA TYR A 158 -1.53 -6.17 10.84
C TYR A 158 -1.31 -5.65 12.26
N SER A 159 -2.37 -5.59 13.04
CA SER A 159 -2.26 -5.28 14.46
C SER A 159 -1.88 -6.53 15.23
N ILE A 160 -0.98 -6.42 16.21
CA ILE A 160 -0.59 -7.53 17.12
C ILE A 160 -1.77 -8.09 17.92
N TYR A 161 -2.90 -7.37 17.95
CA TYR A 161 -4.13 -7.79 18.61
C TYR A 161 -5.11 -8.51 17.67
N SER A 162 -4.76 -8.65 16.39
CA SER A 162 -5.62 -9.35 15.43
C SER A 162 -5.75 -10.83 15.80
N SER A 163 -6.94 -11.38 15.61
CA SER A 163 -7.29 -12.78 15.89
C SER A 163 -7.26 -13.68 14.64
N SER A 164 -6.79 -13.15 13.51
CA SER A 164 -6.79 -13.80 12.20
C SER A 164 -5.47 -13.63 11.49
N TYR A 165 -5.02 -14.63 10.75
CA TYR A 165 -3.80 -14.54 9.95
C TYR A 165 -3.97 -13.72 8.68
N VAL A 166 -2.87 -13.11 8.23
CA VAL A 166 -2.76 -12.55 6.88
C VAL A 166 -2.11 -13.60 5.98
N LYS A 167 -2.79 -13.94 4.89
CA LYS A 167 -2.30 -14.79 3.78
C LYS A 167 -1.88 -13.88 2.62
N HIS A 168 -0.97 -12.95 2.89
CA HIS A 168 -0.46 -11.97 1.91
C HIS A 168 0.74 -11.20 2.50
N PHE A 169 1.15 -10.09 1.85
CA PHE A 169 2.06 -9.12 2.44
C PHE A 169 1.41 -8.39 3.62
N TYR A 170 2.20 -8.12 4.66
CA TYR A 170 1.75 -7.33 5.79
C TYR A 170 2.87 -6.53 6.47
N ILE A 171 2.45 -5.48 7.18
CA ILE A 171 3.26 -4.68 8.07
C ILE A 171 2.65 -4.79 9.46
N VAL A 172 3.44 -5.23 10.44
CA VAL A 172 3.01 -5.21 11.83
C VAL A 172 3.10 -3.79 12.37
N TYR A 173 2.05 -3.32 13.03
CA TYR A 173 2.06 -2.00 13.66
C TYR A 173 1.38 -2.04 15.03
N ASN A 174 1.79 -1.12 15.91
CA ASN A 174 1.15 -0.87 17.19
C ASN A 174 0.13 0.26 17.03
N SER A 175 -1.15 -0.08 17.06
CA SER A 175 -2.22 0.92 17.14
C SER A 175 -2.29 1.52 18.54
N GLY A 176 -2.60 2.80 18.63
CA GLY A 176 -3.04 3.43 19.86
C GLY A 176 -4.35 2.82 20.34
N TYR A 177 -4.43 2.51 21.63
CA TYR A 177 -5.65 2.09 22.31
C TYR A 177 -6.06 3.15 23.34
N GLU A 178 -7.36 3.21 23.63
CA GLU A 178 -7.84 4.02 24.75
C GLU A 178 -7.11 3.63 26.04
N GLY A 179 -6.49 4.62 26.69
CA GLY A 179 -5.69 4.42 27.91
C GLY A 179 -4.20 4.19 27.68
N VAL A 180 -3.72 4.09 26.43
CA VAL A 180 -2.28 4.07 26.12
C VAL A 180 -1.80 5.50 25.88
N GLU A 181 -0.77 5.93 26.63
CA GLU A 181 -0.16 7.24 26.43
C GLU A 181 0.45 7.33 25.02
N LYS A 182 0.17 8.46 24.35
CA LYS A 182 0.71 8.74 23.02
C LYS A 182 2.24 8.84 23.10
N PRO A 183 3.00 8.00 22.38
CA PRO A 183 4.45 8.06 22.44
C PRO A 183 4.99 9.29 21.71
N GLU A 184 6.26 9.63 21.97
CA GLU A 184 7.03 10.50 21.07
C GLU A 184 7.29 9.74 19.77
N PHE A 185 6.77 10.24 18.65
CA PHE A 185 6.97 9.61 17.34
C PHE A 185 8.33 9.98 16.75
N LYS A 186 8.99 8.98 16.19
CA LYS A 186 10.29 9.08 15.50
C LYS A 186 10.18 8.37 14.17
N ASP A 187 11.14 8.63 13.29
CA ASP A 187 11.27 7.85 12.06
C ASP A 187 11.52 6.38 12.45
N GLU A 188 10.81 5.46 11.78
CA GLU A 188 10.80 4.05 12.16
C GLU A 188 10.82 3.15 10.93
N ASN A 189 11.49 2.00 11.08
CA ASN A 189 11.56 0.95 10.07
C ASN A 189 10.45 -0.06 10.32
N PHE A 190 9.63 -0.32 9.30
CA PHE A 190 8.58 -1.33 9.33
C PHE A 190 8.94 -2.46 8.39
N LYS A 191 9.12 -3.66 8.93
CA LYS A 191 9.32 -4.86 8.12
C LYS A 191 8.05 -5.19 7.34
N ILE A 192 8.19 -5.38 6.03
CA ILE A 192 7.15 -5.97 5.17
C ILE A 192 7.43 -7.47 5.09
N GLU A 193 6.52 -8.25 5.64
CA GLU A 193 6.58 -9.70 5.64
C GLU A 193 5.60 -10.28 4.62
N TYR A 194 5.83 -11.50 4.17
CA TYR A 194 4.95 -12.22 3.26
C TYR A 194 4.61 -13.58 3.85
N ASN A 195 3.32 -13.86 3.99
CA ASN A 195 2.83 -15.18 4.37
C ASN A 195 1.97 -15.77 3.24
N PRO A 196 2.44 -16.83 2.56
CA PRO A 196 1.65 -17.50 1.53
C PRO A 196 0.59 -18.46 2.09
N GLU A 197 0.63 -18.75 3.40
CA GLU A 197 -0.19 -19.76 4.05
C GLU A 197 -1.35 -19.14 4.84
N SER A 198 -2.41 -19.93 5.04
CA SER A 198 -3.57 -19.56 5.86
C SER A 198 -3.37 -19.85 7.35
N GLU A 199 -2.12 -20.07 7.80
CA GLU A 199 -1.80 -20.59 9.12
C GLU A 199 -0.62 -19.83 9.74
N PHE A 200 -0.42 -19.99 11.06
CA PHE A 200 0.69 -19.38 11.76
C PHE A 200 2.00 -20.10 11.38
N ASN A 201 2.86 -19.41 10.65
CA ASN A 201 4.23 -19.85 10.44
C ASN A 201 5.19 -18.82 11.09
N TRP A 202 5.89 -19.24 12.15
CA TRP A 202 6.88 -18.40 12.84
C TRP A 202 8.19 -18.29 12.07
N GLU A 203 8.39 -19.13 11.05
CA GLU A 203 9.57 -19.19 10.20
C GLU A 203 9.22 -18.74 8.79
N LEU A 204 8.77 -17.48 8.66
CA LEU A 204 8.54 -16.90 7.35
C LEU A 204 9.87 -16.69 6.64
N GLU A 205 10.03 -17.33 5.49
CA GLU A 205 11.16 -17.05 4.60
C GLU A 205 11.14 -15.58 4.19
N LYS A 206 12.32 -14.96 4.21
CA LYS A 206 12.48 -13.60 3.73
C LYS A 206 12.11 -13.54 2.25
N TYR A 207 11.12 -12.71 1.93
CA TYR A 207 10.74 -12.45 0.54
C TYR A 207 11.78 -11.55 -0.15
N ASP A 208 12.23 -11.93 -1.34
CA ASP A 208 13.13 -11.11 -2.14
C ASP A 208 12.34 -10.09 -2.96
N PHE A 209 12.16 -8.89 -2.40
CA PHE A 209 11.44 -7.79 -3.06
C PHE A 209 12.10 -7.29 -4.34
N LYS A 210 13.36 -7.65 -4.62
CA LYS A 210 14.00 -7.34 -5.91
C LYS A 210 13.40 -8.14 -7.07
N LYS A 211 12.63 -9.20 -6.79
CA LYS A 211 11.90 -10.01 -7.79
C LYS A 211 10.58 -9.39 -8.24
N ILE A 212 10.12 -8.32 -7.59
CA ILE A 212 8.94 -7.56 -8.01
C ILE A 212 9.44 -6.34 -8.80
N ASP A 213 9.66 -6.51 -10.11
CA ASP A 213 10.25 -5.51 -10.99
C ASP A 213 9.61 -4.12 -10.82
N GLU A 214 8.27 -4.05 -10.82
CA GLU A 214 7.54 -2.79 -10.67
C GLU A 214 7.79 -2.09 -9.32
N PHE A 215 8.00 -2.87 -8.26
CA PHE A 215 8.30 -2.35 -6.93
C PHE A 215 9.75 -1.87 -6.83
N TYR A 216 10.71 -2.69 -7.29
CA TYR A 216 12.13 -2.31 -7.29
C TYR A 216 12.37 -1.05 -8.12
N ASP A 217 11.86 -1.03 -9.35
CA ASP A 217 11.96 0.11 -10.26
C ASP A 217 11.38 1.39 -9.66
N ALA A 218 10.26 1.30 -8.93
CA ALA A 218 9.63 2.45 -8.32
C ALA A 218 10.52 3.09 -7.25
N PHE A 219 11.11 2.29 -6.36
CA PHE A 219 12.04 2.78 -5.34
C PHE A 219 13.36 3.28 -5.94
N GLU A 220 13.85 2.66 -7.01
CA GLU A 220 15.01 3.15 -7.75
C GLU A 220 14.74 4.52 -8.38
N LYS A 221 13.65 4.66 -9.15
CA LYS A 221 13.28 5.90 -9.86
C LYS A 221 12.90 7.05 -8.91
N SER A 222 12.37 6.74 -7.74
CA SER A 222 12.13 7.74 -6.69
C SER A 222 13.42 8.13 -5.94
N GLY A 223 14.50 7.35 -6.08
CA GLY A 223 15.75 7.53 -5.34
C GLY A 223 15.59 7.25 -3.85
N LYS A 224 14.77 6.24 -3.52
CA LYS A 224 14.37 5.84 -2.16
C LYS A 224 14.81 4.42 -1.80
N ILE A 225 15.83 3.90 -2.47
CA ILE A 225 16.51 2.69 -1.99
C ILE A 225 17.36 3.07 -0.78
N ALA A 226 17.02 2.52 0.38
CA ALA A 226 17.81 2.64 1.60
C ALA A 226 18.92 1.58 1.62
N LYS A 227 19.93 1.79 2.48
CA LYS A 227 21.08 0.91 2.67
C LYS A 227 21.15 0.44 4.11
#